data_AF-A0A2A4S098-F1
#
_entry.id   AF-A0A2A4S098-F1
#
_cell.length_a   1.000
_cell.length_b   1.000
_cell.length_c   1.000
_cell.angle_alpha   90.00
_cell.angle_beta   90.00
_cell.angle_gamma   90.00
#
_symmetry.space_group_name_H-M   'P 1'
#
loop_
_entity.id
_entity.type
_entity.pdbx_description
1 polymer ?
#
loop_
_entity_poly.entity_id
_entity_poly.type
_entity_poly.pdbx_seq_one_letter_code
_entity_poly.pdbx_strand_id
1 'polypeptide(L)'
;MNNDSNEKETLEPMEEAEWGKIENNQMGYGSEEERYAKRGLEDWEMVEKMETSEHRIPYWFFALFGVLLLVAVGLTFPFWGVRPGYERSWFDWGIPIGVTWCVVMACIIYYMVDYRHRDSDAKADLARKEAELDSLLRNDKKNL
;
A
#
# COMPACT_ATOMS: atom_id res chain seq x y z
N MET A 1 -57.63 36.30 -6.59
CA MET A 1 -57.37 35.00 -5.95
C MET A 1 -56.44 34.24 -6.87
N ASN A 2 -55.14 34.28 -6.58
CA ASN A 2 -54.11 33.66 -7.43
C ASN A 2 -53.99 32.19 -7.01
N ASN A 3 -54.12 31.28 -7.98
CA ASN A 3 -53.97 29.84 -7.81
C ASN A 3 -52.47 29.52 -7.69
N ASP A 4 -51.98 29.38 -6.47
CA ASP A 4 -50.67 28.76 -6.18
C ASP A 4 -50.80 27.25 -6.40
N SER A 5 -50.56 26.82 -7.63
CA SER A 5 -50.40 25.40 -7.97
C SER A 5 -48.99 24.98 -7.54
N ASN A 6 -48.90 24.50 -6.31
CA ASN A 6 -47.74 23.78 -5.77
C ASN A 6 -47.66 22.41 -6.46
N GLU A 7 -47.14 22.41 -7.69
CA GLU A 7 -46.70 21.20 -8.39
C GLU A 7 -45.48 20.66 -7.64
N LYS A 8 -45.74 19.74 -6.71
CA LYS A 8 -44.69 18.95 -6.09
C LYS A 8 -44.17 18.03 -7.18
N GLU A 9 -42.98 18.32 -7.70
CA GLU A 9 -42.24 17.40 -8.57
C GLU A 9 -42.29 16.01 -7.94
N THR A 10 -42.93 15.08 -8.64
CA THR A 10 -42.94 13.67 -8.30
C THR A 10 -41.50 13.17 -8.34
N LEU A 11 -40.91 13.04 -7.15
CA LEU A 11 -39.59 12.43 -6.99
C LEU A 11 -39.71 10.98 -7.48
N GLU A 12 -38.98 10.65 -8.56
CA GLU A 12 -38.89 9.28 -9.01
C GLU A 12 -38.25 8.43 -7.89
N PRO A 13 -38.73 7.19 -7.69
CA PRO A 13 -38.15 6.30 -6.69
C PRO A 13 -36.68 6.07 -7.05
N MET A 14 -35.80 6.44 -6.14
CA MET A 14 -34.36 6.19 -6.27
C MET A 14 -34.16 4.67 -6.33
N GLU A 15 -33.46 4.18 -7.35
CA GLU A 15 -33.07 2.77 -7.44
C GLU A 15 -32.38 2.35 -6.13
N GLU A 16 -32.73 1.17 -5.62
CA GLU A 16 -32.17 0.67 -4.37
C GLU A 16 -30.66 0.48 -4.52
N ALA A 17 -29.92 1.11 -3.62
CA ALA A 17 -28.47 1.04 -3.61
C ALA A 17 -27.98 -0.40 -3.40
N GLU A 18 -27.48 -1.02 -4.46
CA GLU A 18 -26.89 -2.35 -4.39
C GLU A 18 -25.44 -2.27 -3.88
N TRP A 19 -25.17 -2.97 -2.78
CA TRP A 19 -23.84 -3.01 -2.20
C TRP A 19 -22.80 -3.55 -3.20
N GLY A 20 -21.74 -2.77 -3.46
CA GLY A 20 -20.65 -3.13 -4.37
C GLY A 20 -20.85 -2.68 -5.82
N LYS A 21 -21.90 -1.93 -6.16
CA LYS A 21 -22.07 -1.29 -7.47
C LYS A 21 -21.89 0.22 -7.35
N ILE A 22 -21.15 0.79 -8.30
CA ILE A 22 -21.05 2.24 -8.45
C ILE A 22 -22.32 2.69 -9.16
N GLU A 23 -23.22 3.33 -8.42
CA GLU A 23 -24.40 3.95 -9.01
C GLU A 23 -23.96 5.12 -9.87
N ASN A 24 -24.36 5.12 -11.14
CA ASN A 24 -24.15 6.26 -12.04
C ASN A 24 -25.19 7.38 -11.80
N ASN A 25 -25.80 7.40 -10.62
CA ASN A 25 -26.58 8.55 -10.20
C ASN A 25 -25.59 9.57 -9.63
N GLN A 26 -25.55 10.76 -10.19
CA GLN A 26 -24.70 11.85 -9.69
C GLN A 26 -25.23 12.37 -8.34
N MET A 27 -25.93 11.55 -7.55
CA MET A 27 -26.51 11.83 -6.22
C MET A 27 -27.34 13.12 -6.18
N GLY A 28 -28.02 13.45 -7.27
CA GLY A 28 -28.82 14.68 -7.42
C GLY A 28 -28.04 15.92 -7.88
N TYR A 29 -26.76 15.79 -8.24
CA TYR A 29 -25.96 16.85 -8.86
C TYR A 29 -26.06 16.80 -10.39
N GLY A 30 -25.88 17.94 -11.06
CA GLY A 30 -25.97 18.03 -12.53
C GLY A 30 -24.79 17.38 -13.25
N SER A 31 -23.65 17.25 -12.57
CA SER A 31 -22.47 16.54 -13.08
C SER A 31 -21.62 15.96 -11.95
N GLU A 32 -20.76 14.99 -12.28
CA GLU A 32 -19.76 14.48 -11.33
C GLU A 32 -18.79 15.58 -10.88
N GLU A 33 -18.39 16.49 -11.77
CA GLU A 33 -17.49 17.59 -11.43
C GLU A 33 -18.12 18.54 -10.40
N GLU A 34 -19.41 18.85 -10.57
CA GLU A 34 -20.17 19.64 -9.61
C GLU A 34 -20.29 18.92 -8.26
N ARG A 35 -20.51 17.61 -8.28
CA ARG A 35 -20.54 16.76 -7.08
C ARG A 35 -19.20 16.80 -6.35
N TYR A 36 -18.08 16.55 -7.04
CA TYR A 36 -16.76 16.57 -6.43
C TYR A 36 -16.41 17.95 -5.86
N ALA A 37 -16.80 19.03 -6.54
CA ALA A 37 -16.54 20.38 -6.06
C ALA A 37 -17.36 20.76 -4.81
N LYS A 38 -18.60 20.29 -4.70
CA LYS A 38 -19.50 20.63 -3.59
C LYS A 38 -19.42 19.66 -2.41
N ARG A 39 -19.36 18.35 -2.69
CA ARG A 39 -19.43 17.26 -1.71
C ARG A 39 -18.07 16.61 -1.44
N GLY A 40 -17.13 16.70 -2.37
CA GLY A 40 -15.86 15.99 -2.29
C GLY A 40 -15.95 14.54 -2.77
N LEU A 41 -14.87 13.78 -2.56
CA LEU A 41 -14.83 12.34 -2.79
C LEU A 41 -15.30 11.62 -1.53
N GLU A 42 -16.11 10.59 -1.70
CA GLU A 42 -16.46 9.70 -0.59
C GLU A 42 -15.29 8.76 -0.25
N ASP A 43 -15.22 8.27 0.99
CA ASP A 43 -14.11 7.43 1.50
C ASP A 43 -13.84 6.20 0.62
N TRP A 44 -14.89 5.61 0.06
CA TRP A 44 -14.78 4.47 -0.87
C TRP A 44 -14.24 4.87 -2.24
N GLU A 45 -14.71 6.00 -2.80
CA GLU A 45 -14.19 6.53 -4.07
C GLU A 45 -12.72 6.94 -3.91
N MET A 46 -12.33 7.39 -2.72
CA MET A 46 -10.95 7.73 -2.41
C MET A 46 -10.05 6.50 -2.43
N VAL A 47 -10.47 5.38 -1.83
CA VAL A 47 -9.73 4.11 -1.89
C VAL A 47 -9.57 3.62 -3.32
N GLU A 48 -10.59 3.78 -4.16
CA GLU A 48 -10.54 3.33 -5.56
C GLU A 48 -9.68 4.24 -6.46
N LYS A 49 -9.64 5.55 -6.18
CA LYS A 49 -8.78 6.50 -6.89
C LYS A 49 -7.38 6.62 -6.29
N MET A 50 -7.11 5.98 -5.16
CA MET A 50 -5.78 6.00 -4.54
C MET A 50 -4.84 5.13 -5.36
N GLU A 51 -3.80 5.73 -5.92
CA GLU A 51 -2.70 4.96 -6.51
C GLU A 51 -2.14 4.04 -5.43
N THR A 52 -2.02 2.73 -5.72
CA THR A 52 -1.37 1.78 -4.82
C THR A 52 0.02 2.28 -4.51
N SER A 53 0.24 2.72 -3.27
CA SER A 53 1.52 3.27 -2.83
C SER A 53 2.60 2.20 -2.94
N GLU A 54 3.36 2.26 -4.03
CA GLU A 54 4.44 1.32 -4.38
C GLU A 54 5.75 1.69 -3.65
N HIS A 55 5.66 2.18 -2.40
CA HIS A 55 6.85 2.66 -1.71
C HIS A 55 7.64 1.48 -1.13
N ARG A 56 8.57 0.97 -1.94
CA ARG A 56 9.53 -0.07 -1.53
C ARG A 56 10.39 0.45 -0.38
N ILE A 57 10.60 -0.39 0.65
CA ILE A 57 11.46 -0.04 1.79
C ILE A 57 12.88 0.24 1.28
N PRO A 58 13.47 1.42 1.60
CA PRO A 58 14.81 1.74 1.13
C PRO A 58 15.87 0.79 1.67
N TYR A 59 16.81 0.36 0.82
CA TYR A 59 17.86 -0.59 1.22
C TYR A 59 18.75 -0.10 2.38
N TRP A 60 18.89 1.22 2.57
CA TRP A 60 19.64 1.79 3.70
C TRP A 60 19.01 1.51 5.07
N PHE A 61 17.70 1.25 5.12
CA PHE A 61 17.01 0.88 6.35
C PHE A 61 17.57 -0.43 6.93
N PHE A 62 17.84 -1.41 6.09
CA PHE A 62 18.46 -2.68 6.50
C PHE A 62 19.90 -2.50 6.96
N ALA A 63 20.65 -1.58 6.33
CA ALA A 63 22.00 -1.26 6.76
C ALA A 63 22.02 -0.66 8.18
N LEU A 64 21.09 0.27 8.49
CA LEU A 64 20.94 0.81 9.84
C LEU A 64 20.54 -0.26 10.86
N PHE A 65 19.62 -1.15 10.49
CA PHE A 65 19.23 -2.26 11.35
C PHE A 65 20.42 -3.18 11.66
N GLY A 66 21.27 -3.47 10.67
CA GLY A 66 22.51 -4.23 10.86
C GLY A 66 23.48 -3.53 11.81
N VAL A 67 23.68 -2.22 11.66
CA VAL A 67 24.51 -1.41 12.57
C VAL A 67 23.93 -1.44 13.99
N LEU A 68 22.61 -1.30 14.15
CA LEU A 68 21.94 -1.36 15.44
C LEU A 68 22.18 -2.71 16.14
N LEU A 69 22.05 -3.81 15.42
CA LEU A 69 22.33 -5.15 15.95
C LEU A 69 23.79 -5.30 16.38
N LEU A 70 24.75 -4.80 15.58
CA LEU A 70 26.16 -4.82 15.94
C LEU A 70 26.43 -4.01 17.21
N VAL A 71 25.81 -2.84 17.36
CA VAL A 71 25.93 -2.01 18.58
C VAL A 71 25.31 -2.74 19.78
N ALA A 72 24.13 -3.34 19.62
CA ALA A 72 23.47 -4.09 20.70
C ALA A 72 24.30 -5.29 21.19
N VAL A 73 24.87 -6.05 20.25
CA VAL A 73 25.80 -7.15 20.58
C VAL A 73 27.09 -6.59 21.20
N GLY A 74 27.61 -5.49 20.65
CA GLY A 74 28.78 -4.78 21.16
C GLY A 74 28.65 -4.32 22.62
N LEU A 75 27.48 -3.79 22.99
CA LEU A 75 27.15 -3.38 24.36
C LEU A 75 26.97 -4.56 25.32
N THR A 76 26.70 -5.76 24.80
CA THR A 76 26.55 -6.96 25.62
C THR A 76 27.89 -7.47 26.14
N PHE A 77 29.00 -7.18 25.44
CA PHE A 77 30.32 -7.59 25.88
C PHE A 77 30.78 -6.85 27.14
N PRO A 78 31.54 -7.52 28.04
CA PRO A 78 32.02 -6.93 29.29
C PRO A 78 33.08 -5.82 29.10
N PHE A 79 33.41 -5.43 27.85
CA PHE A 79 34.30 -4.31 27.51
C PHE A 79 33.83 -2.97 28.11
N TRP A 80 32.51 -2.72 28.14
CA TRP A 80 31.94 -1.45 28.62
C TRP A 80 31.87 -1.33 30.15
N GLY A 81 32.39 -2.32 30.88
CA GLY A 81 32.43 -2.35 32.33
C GLY A 81 31.44 -3.34 32.93
N VAL A 82 31.90 -4.01 33.97
CA VAL A 82 31.11 -4.94 34.78
C VAL A 82 30.98 -4.36 36.18
N ARG A 83 29.83 -4.63 36.84
CA ARG A 83 29.65 -4.27 38.24
C ARG A 83 30.68 -5.01 39.10
N PRO A 84 31.32 -4.35 40.07
CA PRO A 84 32.22 -5.04 41.00
C PRO A 84 31.48 -6.20 41.69
N GLY A 85 32.09 -7.39 41.65
CA GLY A 85 31.54 -8.63 42.19
C GLY A 85 30.74 -9.49 41.20
N TYR A 86 30.67 -9.13 39.92
CA TYR A 86 29.99 -9.94 38.89
C TYR A 86 30.94 -10.27 37.74
N GLU A 87 31.21 -11.55 37.52
CA GLU A 87 31.98 -12.03 36.38
C GLU A 87 31.01 -12.47 35.28
N ARG A 88 30.95 -11.71 34.18
CA ARG A 88 30.13 -12.06 33.02
C ARG A 88 30.94 -12.94 32.08
N SER A 89 30.37 -14.05 31.64
CA SER A 89 30.98 -14.89 30.61
C SER A 89 31.15 -14.09 29.32
N TRP A 90 32.30 -14.26 28.67
CA TRP A 90 32.60 -13.64 27.38
C TRP A 90 31.71 -14.17 26.24
N PHE A 91 31.19 -15.38 26.40
CA PHE A 91 30.32 -16.04 25.45
C PHE A 91 29.03 -16.49 26.14
N ASP A 92 27.91 -16.11 25.55
CA ASP A 92 26.56 -16.48 25.99
C ASP A 92 25.79 -16.98 24.77
N TRP A 93 25.14 -18.15 24.89
CA TRP A 93 24.31 -18.72 23.83
C TRP A 93 23.10 -17.85 23.48
N GLY A 94 22.73 -16.89 24.34
CA GLY A 94 21.70 -15.91 24.06
C GLY A 94 22.00 -15.03 22.83
N ILE A 95 23.28 -14.74 22.54
CA ILE A 95 23.67 -13.93 21.37
C ILE A 95 23.39 -14.66 20.05
N PRO A 96 23.95 -15.87 19.79
CA PRO A 96 23.66 -16.58 18.54
C PRO A 96 22.18 -16.97 18.41
N ILE A 97 21.50 -17.28 19.52
CA ILE A 97 20.05 -17.53 19.52
C ILE A 97 19.29 -16.26 19.11
N GLY A 98 19.63 -15.10 19.67
CA GLY A 98 19.02 -13.82 19.32
C GLY A 98 19.24 -13.43 17.87
N VAL A 99 20.47 -13.58 17.37
CA VAL A 99 20.79 -13.33 15.95
C VAL A 99 19.99 -14.27 15.05
N THR A 100 19.93 -15.57 15.39
CA THR A 100 19.15 -16.56 14.62
C THR A 100 17.66 -16.18 14.60
N TRP A 101 17.09 -15.78 15.73
CA TRP A 101 15.71 -15.31 15.82
C TRP A 101 15.46 -14.08 14.93
N CYS A 102 16.34 -13.08 14.96
CA CYS A 102 16.23 -11.90 14.10
C CYS A 102 16.26 -12.27 12.61
N VAL A 103 17.13 -13.21 12.21
CA VAL A 103 17.20 -13.70 10.82
C VAL A 103 15.92 -14.42 10.44
N VAL A 104 15.41 -15.33 11.27
CA VAL A 104 14.16 -16.06 11.01
C VAL A 104 12.98 -15.09 10.86
N MET A 105 12.86 -14.11 11.76
CA MET A 105 11.80 -13.10 11.68
C MET A 105 11.95 -12.21 10.44
N ALA A 106 13.17 -11.80 10.10
CA ALA A 106 13.42 -11.04 8.88
C ALA A 106 13.03 -11.85 7.62
N CYS A 107 13.34 -13.15 7.57
CA CYS A 107 12.94 -14.03 6.49
C CYS A 107 11.41 -14.17 6.38
N ILE A 108 10.71 -14.31 7.51
CA ILE A 108 9.24 -14.39 7.52
C ILE A 108 8.62 -13.08 7.02
N ILE A 109 9.09 -11.94 7.52
CA ILE A 109 8.61 -10.61 7.10
C ILE A 109 8.89 -10.41 5.61
N TYR A 110 10.10 -10.73 5.15
CA TYR A 110 10.47 -10.65 3.73
C TYR A 110 9.55 -11.51 2.86
N TYR A 111 9.26 -12.73 3.29
CA TYR A 111 8.32 -13.60 2.58
C TYR A 111 6.90 -13.02 2.55
N MET A 112 6.39 -12.47 3.66
CA MET A 112 5.04 -11.91 3.66
C MET A 112 4.93 -10.59 2.87
N VAL A 113 5.97 -9.77 2.91
CA VAL A 113 5.97 -8.43 2.30
C VAL A 113 6.42 -8.48 0.84
N ASP A 114 7.58 -9.04 0.52
CA ASP A 114 8.15 -8.92 -0.83
C ASP A 114 7.65 -10.04 -1.77
N TYR A 115 7.60 -11.29 -1.29
CA TYR A 115 7.21 -12.43 -2.14
C TYR A 115 5.78 -12.30 -2.68
N ARG A 116 4.85 -11.74 -1.90
CA ARG A 116 3.46 -11.53 -2.33
C ARG A 116 3.31 -10.44 -3.39
N HIS A 117 4.19 -9.44 -3.42
CA HIS A 117 4.10 -8.33 -4.38
C HIS A 117 4.79 -8.66 -5.70
N ARG A 118 5.84 -9.50 -5.69
CA ARG A 118 6.56 -9.91 -6.90
C ARG A 118 5.68 -10.57 -7.97
N ASP A 119 4.67 -11.34 -7.57
CA ASP A 119 3.71 -11.95 -8.52
C ASP A 119 2.77 -10.92 -9.16
N SER A 120 2.45 -9.85 -8.42
CA SER A 120 1.62 -8.75 -8.92
C SER A 120 2.41 -7.85 -9.86
N ASP A 121 3.64 -7.49 -9.49
CA ASP A 121 4.54 -6.65 -10.30
C ASP A 121 4.91 -7.35 -11.62
N ALA A 122 5.22 -8.66 -11.57
CA ALA A 122 5.55 -9.44 -12.77
C ALA A 122 4.39 -9.49 -13.78
N LYS A 123 3.14 -9.56 -13.30
CA LYS A 123 1.94 -9.50 -14.16
C LYS A 123 1.73 -8.11 -14.73
N ALA A 124 1.95 -7.06 -13.93
CA ALA A 124 1.85 -5.67 -14.38
C ALA A 124 2.88 -5.34 -15.48
N ASP A 125 4.12 -5.81 -15.33
CA ASP A 125 5.20 -5.63 -16.31
C ASP A 125 4.92 -6.35 -17.64
N LEU A 126 4.36 -7.57 -17.58
CA LEU A 126 3.95 -8.31 -18.77
C LEU A 126 2.81 -7.59 -19.50
N ALA A 127 1.80 -7.12 -18.77
CA ALA A 127 0.68 -6.38 -19.35
C ALA A 127 1.15 -5.07 -20.02
N ARG A 128 2.10 -4.35 -19.42
CA ARG A 128 2.72 -3.16 -20.03
C ARG A 128 3.45 -3.50 -21.33
N LYS A 129 4.25 -4.57 -21.34
CA LYS A 129 4.99 -5.01 -22.54
C LYS A 129 4.06 -5.43 -23.67
N GLU A 130 2.95 -6.12 -23.36
CA GLU A 130 1.94 -6.49 -24.35
C GLU A 130 1.25 -5.25 -24.94
N ALA A 131 0.88 -4.28 -24.10
CA ALA A 131 0.29 -3.03 -24.56
C ALA A 131 1.25 -2.20 -25.43
N GLU A 132 2.53 -2.14 -25.07
CA GLU A 132 3.57 -1.49 -25.86
C GLU A 132 3.76 -2.20 -27.20
N LEU A 133 3.89 -3.52 -27.22
CA LEU A 133 4.03 -4.31 -28.44
C LEU A 133 2.83 -4.12 -29.38
N ASP A 134 1.61 -4.16 -28.84
CA ASP A 134 0.40 -3.96 -29.62
C ASP A 134 0.32 -2.53 -30.19
N SER A 135 0.79 -1.53 -29.45
CA SER A 135 0.90 -0.15 -29.96
C SER A 135 1.88 -0.04 -31.14
N LEU A 136 3.01 -0.74 -31.08
CA LEU A 136 4.01 -0.78 -32.14
C LEU A 136 3.47 -1.47 -33.39
N LEU A 137 2.82 -2.63 -33.23
CA LEU A 137 2.19 -3.38 -34.33
C LEU A 137 1.07 -2.56 -35.00
N ARG A 138 0.29 -1.80 -34.21
CA ARG A 138 -0.76 -0.92 -34.74
C ARG A 138 -0.19 0.24 -35.56
N ASN A 139 0.95 0.79 -35.14
CA ASN A 139 1.58 1.91 -35.83
C ASN A 139 2.23 1.45 -37.15
N ASP A 140 2.87 0.28 -37.15
CA ASP A 140 3.46 -0.31 -38.37
C ASP A 140 2.39 -0.58 -39.46
N LYS A 141 1.24 -1.15 -39.08
CA LYS A 141 0.09 -1.35 -39.99
C LYS A 141 -0.51 -0.08 -40.59
N LYS A 142 -0.31 1.09 -39.96
CA LYS A 142 -0.80 2.37 -40.49
C LYS A 142 0.16 3.00 -41.50
N ASN A 143 1.42 2.55 -41.54
CA ASN A 143 2.47 3.09 -42.40
C ASN A 143 2.70 2.24 -43.68
N LEU A 144 1.94 1.14 -43.82
CA LEU A 144 1.85 0.27 -44.99
C LEU A 144 0.57 0.56 -45.77
#